data_AF-A0A9P5G6N7-F1
#
_entry.id   AF-A0A9P5G6N7-F1
#
_cell.length_a   1.000
_cell.length_b   1.000
_cell.length_c   1.000
_cell.angle_alpha   90.00
_cell.angle_beta   90.00
_cell.angle_gamma   90.00
#
_symmetry.space_group_name_H-M   'P 1'
#
loop_
_entity.id
_entity.type
_entity.pdbx_description
1 polymer ?
#
loop_
_entity_poly.entity_id
_entity_poly.type
_entity_poly.pdbx_seq_one_letter_code
_entity_poly.pdbx_strand_id
1 'polypeptide(L)'
;MDDIQMDELEDIDEMEEEEENEMCIDDPARHLYVADQDEYKPFKCPVIGCDKTYKNQNGLKYHRLHGHQNQTLHLNDDGTYSVIDPLSNEPYPEGVELEKDKPYRCE
;
A
#
# COMPACT_ATOMS: atom_id res chain seq x y z
N MET A 1 44.81 -24.57 25.04
CA MET A 1 45.13 -23.26 24.41
C MET A 1 44.59 -23.37 22.99
N ASP A 2 43.30 -23.61 22.74
CA ASP A 2 42.05 -23.10 23.32
C ASP A 2 42.04 -21.60 23.51
N ASP A 3 40.95 -21.03 22.98
CA ASP A 3 40.44 -19.67 23.18
C ASP A 3 40.92 -18.61 22.19
N ILE A 4 40.55 -18.81 20.90
CA ILE A 4 40.05 -17.69 20.09
C ILE A 4 38.58 -17.49 20.54
N GLN A 5 38.38 -16.72 21.62
CA GLN A 5 37.05 -16.28 22.08
C GLN A 5 36.50 -15.27 21.04
N MET A 6 35.35 -15.54 20.43
CA MET A 6 33.99 -15.27 20.93
C MET A 6 33.61 -13.77 20.95
N ASP A 7 34.37 -12.93 20.25
CA ASP A 7 34.16 -11.47 20.25
C ASP A 7 33.40 -10.94 19.01
N GLU A 8 32.98 -11.80 18.06
CA GLU A 8 32.36 -11.38 16.78
C GLU A 8 30.84 -11.63 16.70
N LEU A 9 30.17 -12.05 17.78
CA LEU A 9 28.75 -12.46 17.74
C LEU A 9 27.76 -11.53 18.47
N GLU A 10 28.22 -10.45 19.10
CA GLU A 10 27.33 -9.49 19.79
C GLU A 10 27.09 -8.19 18.99
N ASP A 11 27.85 -7.92 17.92
CA ASP A 11 27.71 -6.68 17.13
C ASP A 11 26.72 -6.79 15.94
N ILE A 12 26.06 -7.93 15.73
CA ILE A 12 25.19 -8.18 14.57
C ILE A 12 23.72 -7.78 14.83
N ASP A 13 23.26 -7.77 16.09
CA ASP A 13 21.85 -7.59 16.42
C ASP A 13 21.38 -6.11 16.40
N GLU A 14 22.30 -5.13 16.48
CA GLU A 14 21.95 -3.70 16.40
C GLU A 14 21.88 -3.16 14.95
N MET A 15 22.32 -3.94 13.96
CA MET A 15 22.29 -3.52 12.54
C MET A 15 21.03 -3.99 11.78
N GLU A 16 20.14 -4.78 12.38
CA GLU A 16 18.94 -5.28 11.70
C GLU A 16 17.72 -4.32 11.84
N GLU A 17 17.67 -3.40 12.80
CA GLU A 17 16.55 -2.44 12.92
C GLU A 17 16.69 -1.19 12.03
N GLU A 18 17.90 -0.85 11.56
CA GLU A 18 18.12 0.31 10.69
C GLU A 18 18.08 -0.04 9.18
N GLU A 19 18.39 -1.29 8.80
CA GLU A 19 18.46 -1.70 7.39
C GLU A 19 17.10 -1.75 6.66
N GLU A 20 15.97 -1.90 7.36
CA GLU A 20 14.67 -1.92 6.68
C GLU A 20 14.25 -0.52 6.18
N ASN A 21 14.78 0.55 6.79
CA ASN A 21 14.46 1.92 6.39
C ASN A 21 15.51 2.58 5.46
N GLU A 22 16.67 1.96 5.26
CA GLU A 22 17.69 2.44 4.33
C GLU A 22 18.05 1.38 3.28
N MET A 23 17.06 1.02 2.46
CA MET A 23 17.36 0.42 1.16
C MET A 23 18.05 1.47 0.28
N CYS A 24 19.38 1.53 0.31
CA CYS A 24 20.22 2.43 -0.48
C CYS A 24 20.17 2.07 -1.99
N ILE A 25 19.02 2.28 -2.60
CA ILE A 25 18.92 2.39 -4.05
C ILE A 25 19.15 3.87 -4.36
N ASP A 26 20.42 4.23 -4.54
CA ASP A 26 20.87 5.56 -5.01
C ASP A 26 20.53 5.77 -6.49
N ASP A 27 19.26 5.54 -6.86
CA ASP A 27 18.76 5.86 -8.19
C ASP A 27 18.09 7.24 -8.11
N PRO A 28 18.70 8.29 -8.71
CA PRO A 28 18.08 9.61 -8.81
C PRO A 28 16.70 9.56 -9.47
N ALA A 29 16.44 8.55 -10.32
CA ALA A 29 15.13 8.36 -10.94
C ALA A 29 14.08 7.98 -9.89
N ARG A 30 14.41 7.21 -8.84
CA ARG A 30 13.45 6.89 -7.77
C ARG A 30 12.99 8.15 -7.04
N HIS A 31 13.88 9.11 -6.83
CA HIS A 31 13.52 10.43 -6.26
C HIS A 31 12.57 11.21 -7.15
N LEU A 32 12.64 11.07 -8.48
CA LEU A 32 11.66 11.68 -9.40
C LEU A 32 10.27 11.03 -9.26
N TYR A 33 10.21 9.71 -9.09
CA TYR A 33 8.94 8.99 -8.85
C TYR A 33 8.34 9.29 -7.47
N VAL A 34 9.16 9.58 -6.46
CA VAL A 34 8.71 9.93 -5.10
C VAL A 34 8.30 11.42 -5.01
N ALA A 35 9.01 12.33 -5.69
CA ALA A 35 8.71 13.77 -5.67
C ALA A 35 7.35 14.14 -6.29
N ASP A 36 6.86 13.38 -7.27
CA ASP A 36 5.55 13.60 -7.90
C ASP A 36 4.36 12.94 -7.14
N GLN A 37 4.64 12.14 -6.11
CA GLN A 37 3.62 11.58 -5.21
C GLN A 37 3.14 12.62 -4.17
N ASP A 38 3.93 13.66 -3.94
CA ASP A 38 3.67 14.74 -2.96
C ASP A 38 2.87 15.94 -3.52
N GLU A 39 2.34 15.83 -4.74
CA GLU A 39 1.27 16.74 -5.15
C GLU A 39 0.05 16.44 -4.28
N TYR A 40 -0.14 17.23 -3.21
CA TYR A 40 -1.26 17.18 -2.27
C TYR A 40 -2.58 16.81 -2.98
N LYS A 41 -2.94 15.52 -2.93
CA LYS A 41 -4.18 14.92 -3.48
C LYS A 41 -5.11 14.55 -2.32
N PRO A 42 -5.68 15.55 -1.60
CA PRO A 42 -6.43 15.30 -0.37
C PRO A 42 -7.76 14.57 -0.61
N PHE A 43 -8.23 14.50 -1.87
CA PHE A 43 -9.51 13.91 -2.21
C PHE A 43 -9.36 12.42 -2.53
N LYS A 44 -9.48 11.58 -1.50
CA LYS A 44 -9.40 10.12 -1.59
C LYS A 44 -10.78 9.50 -1.83
N CYS A 45 -10.84 8.37 -2.54
CA CYS A 45 -12.05 7.57 -2.63
C CYS A 45 -12.39 6.95 -1.26
N PRO A 46 -13.64 7.03 -0.78
CA PRO A 46 -14.06 6.41 0.48
C PRO A 46 -14.36 4.90 0.36
N VAL A 47 -14.12 4.29 -0.80
CA VAL A 47 -14.33 2.85 -1.01
C VAL A 47 -13.14 2.09 -0.44
N ILE A 48 -13.39 1.19 0.52
CA ILE A 48 -12.40 0.29 1.11
C ILE A 48 -11.83 -0.59 -0.01
N GLY A 49 -10.49 -0.62 -0.12
CA GLY A 49 -9.77 -1.27 -1.20
C GLY A 49 -9.60 -0.43 -2.48
N CYS A 50 -10.01 0.84 -2.50
CA CYS A 50 -9.77 1.75 -3.63
C CYS A 50 -8.70 2.81 -3.31
N ASP A 51 -7.50 2.67 -3.87
CA ASP A 51 -6.37 3.58 -3.61
C ASP A 51 -6.36 4.85 -4.48
N LYS A 52 -7.48 5.18 -5.14
CA LYS A 52 -7.54 6.34 -6.04
C LYS A 52 -7.64 7.65 -5.27
N THR A 53 -6.72 8.58 -5.56
CA THR A 53 -6.66 9.93 -5.00
C THR A 53 -6.63 10.99 -6.10
N TYR A 54 -7.20 12.16 -5.82
CA TYR A 54 -7.39 13.24 -6.81
C TYR A 54 -6.94 14.59 -6.27
N LYS A 55 -6.49 15.47 -7.18
CA LYS A 55 -6.09 16.86 -6.88
C LYS A 55 -7.27 17.74 -6.47
N ASN A 56 -8.48 17.42 -6.91
CA ASN A 56 -9.68 18.24 -6.69
C ASN A 56 -10.94 17.37 -6.50
N GLN A 57 -12.00 18.00 -5.96
CA GLN A 57 -13.30 17.34 -5.74
C GLN A 57 -13.97 16.87 -7.04
N ASN A 58 -13.75 17.55 -8.16
CA ASN A 58 -14.37 17.19 -9.44
C ASN A 58 -13.88 15.83 -9.94
N GLY A 59 -12.57 15.55 -9.83
CA GLY A 59 -12.00 14.25 -10.15
C GLY A 59 -12.59 13.14 -9.27
N LEU A 60 -12.71 13.39 -7.97
CA LEU A 60 -13.34 12.45 -7.04
C LEU A 60 -14.83 12.24 -7.36
N LYS A 61 -15.58 13.30 -7.69
CA LYS A 61 -17.00 13.20 -8.06
C LYS A 61 -17.19 12.34 -9.31
N TYR A 62 -16.35 12.56 -10.33
CA TYR A 62 -16.39 11.75 -11.54
C TYR A 62 -16.05 10.29 -11.25
N HIS A 63 -15.02 10.05 -10.44
CA HIS A 63 -14.65 8.70 -10.01
C HIS A 63 -15.75 7.98 -9.23
N ARG A 64 -16.46 8.67 -8.34
CA ARG A 64 -17.61 8.07 -7.63
C ARG A 64 -18.75 7.65 -8.57
N LEU A 65 -18.94 8.35 -9.69
CA LEU A 65 -20.00 8.08 -10.66
C LEU A 65 -19.62 6.99 -11.68
N HIS A 66 -18.33 6.90 -12.01
CA HIS A 66 -17.85 6.08 -13.15
C HIS A 66 -16.77 5.05 -12.79
N GLY A 67 -16.07 5.20 -11.67
CA GLY A 67 -14.96 4.34 -11.26
C GLY A 67 -15.40 2.99 -10.68
N HIS A 68 -16.62 2.88 -10.16
CA HIS A 68 -17.13 1.69 -9.48
C HIS A 68 -18.38 1.09 -10.16
N GLN A 69 -18.62 1.36 -11.45
CA GLN A 69 -19.84 0.94 -12.16
C GLN A 69 -20.05 -0.58 -12.23
N ASN A 70 -18.98 -1.37 -12.16
CA ASN A 70 -19.01 -2.83 -12.23
C ASN A 70 -18.85 -3.49 -10.84
N GLN A 71 -19.00 -2.73 -9.76
CA GLN A 71 -18.82 -3.22 -8.40
C GLN A 71 -20.10 -2.97 -7.59
N THR A 72 -20.43 -3.91 -6.70
CA THR A 72 -21.52 -3.74 -5.74
C THR A 72 -20.94 -3.12 -4.47
N LEU A 73 -21.37 -1.92 -4.13
CA LEU A 73 -20.88 -1.18 -2.96
C LEU A 73 -21.90 -1.26 -1.81
N HIS A 74 -21.44 -1.63 -0.63
CA HIS A 74 -22.19 -1.52 0.64
C HIS A 74 -21.77 -0.24 1.35
N LEU A 75 -22.72 0.63 1.72
CA LEU A 75 -22.45 1.76 2.61
C LEU A 75 -22.33 1.27 4.07
N ASN A 76 -21.22 1.59 4.72
CA ASN A 76 -20.95 1.26 6.11
C ASN A 76 -21.41 2.39 7.06
N ASP A 77 -21.55 2.11 8.36
CA ASP A 77 -22.03 3.08 9.38
C ASP A 77 -21.09 4.28 9.59
N ASP A 78 -19.80 4.11 9.29
CA ASP A 78 -18.76 5.15 9.32
C ASP A 78 -18.78 6.07 8.08
N GLY A 79 -19.63 5.76 7.10
CA GLY A 79 -19.73 6.48 5.83
C GLY A 79 -18.72 6.04 4.76
N THR A 80 -17.95 4.97 4.99
CA THR A 80 -17.13 4.32 3.95
C THR A 80 -17.96 3.35 3.11
N TYR A 81 -17.37 2.81 2.05
CA TYR A 81 -18.04 1.83 1.20
C TYR A 81 -17.20 0.56 1.06
N SER A 82 -17.78 -0.61 1.30
CA SER A 82 -17.11 -1.89 1.06
C SER A 82 -17.51 -2.50 -0.28
N VAL A 83 -16.55 -3.03 -1.03
CA VAL A 83 -16.84 -3.80 -2.26
C VAL A 83 -17.32 -5.20 -1.84
N ILE A 84 -18.51 -5.57 -2.31
CA ILE A 84 -19.07 -6.92 -2.13
C ILE A 84 -18.62 -7.79 -3.30
N ASP A 85 -18.04 -8.95 -3.00
CA ASP A 85 -17.72 -9.95 -4.01
C ASP A 85 -19.02 -10.54 -4.60
N PRO A 86 -19.23 -10.48 -5.93
CA PRO A 86 -20.43 -11.01 -6.56
C PRO A 86 -20.61 -12.53 -6.41
N LEU A 87 -19.58 -13.29 -6.02
CA LEU A 87 -19.66 -14.74 -5.85
C LEU A 87 -20.04 -15.17 -4.43
N SER A 88 -19.46 -14.54 -3.41
CA SER A 88 -19.74 -14.87 -2.00
C SER A 88 -20.86 -14.02 -1.39
N ASN A 89 -21.15 -12.86 -2.00
CA ASN A 89 -22.00 -11.82 -1.41
C ASN A 89 -21.52 -11.37 -0.01
N GLU A 90 -20.24 -11.59 0.30
CA GLU A 90 -19.63 -11.15 1.54
C GLU A 90 -18.77 -9.89 1.27
N PRO A 91 -18.83 -8.87 2.14
CA PRO A 91 -17.91 -7.74 2.07
C PRO A 91 -16.49 -8.23 2.32
N TYR A 92 -15.52 -7.67 1.61
CA TYR A 92 -14.11 -8.04 1.78
C TYR A 92 -13.69 -7.90 3.25
N PRO A 93 -13.10 -8.93 3.88
CA PRO A 93 -12.78 -8.87 5.31
C PRO A 93 -11.76 -7.77 5.59
N GLU A 94 -12.10 -6.89 6.54
CA GLU A 94 -11.22 -5.84 7.04
C GLU A 94 -9.97 -6.50 7.67
N GLY A 95 -8.80 -6.32 7.06
CA GLY A 95 -7.52 -6.79 7.61
C GLY A 95 -6.90 -8.02 6.95
N VAL A 96 -7.44 -8.53 5.85
CA VAL A 96 -6.64 -9.38 4.96
C VAL A 96 -5.84 -8.48 4.02
N GLU A 97 -4.58 -8.26 4.38
CA GLU A 97 -3.59 -7.80 3.42
C GLU A 97 -3.59 -8.81 2.29
N LEU A 98 -4.04 -8.41 1.10
CA LEU A 98 -3.74 -9.12 -0.13
C LEU A 98 -2.23 -8.98 -0.31
N GLU A 99 -1.50 -9.88 0.36
CA GLU A 99 -0.07 -10.03 0.22
C GLU A 99 0.26 -9.97 -1.26
N LYS A 100 1.15 -9.04 -1.62
CA LYS A 100 1.49 -8.68 -2.99
C LYS A 100 2.34 -9.76 -3.64
N ASP A 101 2.02 -11.03 -3.45
CA ASP A 101 2.58 -12.12 -4.22
C ASP A 101 1.97 -12.04 -5.62
N LYS A 102 2.48 -11.09 -6.41
CA LYS A 102 2.33 -11.02 -7.85
C LYS A 102 3.41 -11.95 -8.41
N PRO A 103 3.08 -13.22 -8.72
CA PRO A 103 4.09 -14.21 -9.10
C PRO A 103 4.61 -14.00 -10.52
N TYR A 104 4.12 -12.98 -11.23
CA TYR A 104 4.47 -12.71 -12.62
C TYR A 104 5.26 -11.42 -12.75
N ARG A 105 6.54 -11.61 -13.06
CA ARG A 105 7.40 -10.62 -13.70
C ARG A 105 7.12 -10.69 -15.21
N CYS A 106 6.90 -9.55 -15.85
CA CYS A 106 6.86 -9.49 -17.32
C CYS A 106 8.30 -9.63 -17.84
N GLU A 107 8.55 -10.59 -18.74
CA GLU A 107 9.76 -10.60 -19.58
C GLU A 107 9.77 -9.43 -20.57
#